data_AF-A0A7Z9ICD4-F1
#
_entry.id   AF-A0A7Z9ICD4-F1
#
_cell.length_a   1.000
_cell.length_b   1.000
_cell.length_c   1.000
_cell.angle_alpha   90.00
_cell.angle_beta   90.00
_cell.angle_gamma   90.00
#
_symmetry.space_group_name_H-M   'P 1'
#
loop_
_entity.id
_entity.type
_entity.pdbx_description
1 polymer ?
#
loop_
_entity_poly.entity_id
_entity_poly.type
_entity_poly.pdbx_seq_one_letter_code
_entity_poly.pdbx_strand_id
1 'polypeptide(L)'
;MAAGDEDKIDIDRTPLFALVREITATHLFVWTLLPSGGLQSTKIPLGSVGQKVSDAARIMDRNLDQAVVMLNAASVAFDTAVQRWEGQARQSEETLKRSAKPGKLGQIVAKHNQVRPRLAPVKSVFRRAVSTLQNAQIEMRRRDAVVPDRPNDEP
;
A
#
# COMPACT_ATOMS: atom_id res chain seq x y z
N MET A 1 33.50 28.76 -6.68
CA MET A 1 33.59 27.32 -6.35
C MET A 1 32.16 26.83 -6.16
N ALA A 2 31.75 25.82 -6.94
CA ALA A 2 30.43 25.24 -6.83
C ALA A 2 30.37 24.40 -5.54
N ALA A 3 29.54 24.79 -4.58
CA ALA A 3 29.12 23.91 -3.49
C ALA A 3 28.19 22.84 -4.12
N GLY A 4 28.81 21.86 -4.75
CA GLY A 4 28.15 20.81 -5.51
C GLY A 4 27.77 19.63 -4.61
N ASP A 5 26.48 19.33 -4.59
CA ASP A 5 25.86 17.99 -4.53
C ASP A 5 26.19 16.98 -3.39
N GLU A 6 27.02 17.30 -2.41
CA GLU A 6 27.34 16.37 -1.32
C GLU A 6 26.37 16.54 -0.14
N ASP A 7 25.27 15.76 -0.15
CA ASP A 7 24.60 15.16 1.04
C ASP A 7 23.12 14.80 0.80
N LYS A 8 22.67 14.64 -0.44
CA LYS A 8 21.39 13.95 -0.66
C LYS A 8 21.58 12.46 -0.41
N ILE A 9 20.93 11.95 0.62
CA ILE A 9 20.74 10.51 0.80
C ILE A 9 20.01 10.00 -0.44
N ASP A 10 20.65 9.10 -1.18
CA ASP A 10 19.98 8.42 -2.28
C ASP A 10 19.04 7.36 -1.69
N ILE A 11 17.75 7.67 -1.70
CA ILE A 11 16.71 6.79 -1.16
C ILE A 11 16.30 5.82 -2.27
N ASP A 12 16.45 4.51 -2.01
CA ASP A 12 15.98 3.48 -2.94
C ASP A 12 14.45 3.56 -3.12
N ARG A 13 14.05 3.97 -4.33
CA ARG A 13 12.64 4.14 -4.71
C ARG A 13 12.01 2.86 -5.25
N THR A 14 12.80 1.81 -5.48
CA THR A 14 12.36 0.55 -6.10
C THR A 14 11.17 -0.08 -5.35
N PRO A 15 11.14 -0.12 -4.00
CA PRO A 15 10.00 -0.66 -3.27
C PRO A 15 8.71 0.14 -3.46
N LEU A 16 8.78 1.46 -3.64
CA LEU A 16 7.61 2.31 -3.88
C LEU A 16 7.02 2.10 -5.28
N PHE A 17 7.87 1.96 -6.31
CA PHE A 17 7.40 1.65 -7.65
C PHE A 17 6.78 0.25 -7.74
N ALA A 18 7.42 -0.73 -7.10
CA ALA A 18 6.84 -2.07 -6.95
C ALA A 18 5.47 -2.00 -6.26
N LEU A 19 5.34 -1.18 -5.21
CA LEU A 19 4.09 -1.02 -4.47
C LEU A 19 2.96 -0.44 -5.34
N VAL A 20 3.24 0.62 -6.10
CA VAL A 20 2.25 1.22 -7.02
C VAL A 20 1.79 0.19 -8.07
N ARG A 21 2.72 -0.59 -8.61
CA ARG A 21 2.41 -1.66 -9.57
C ARG A 21 1.51 -2.73 -8.96
N GLU A 22 1.85 -3.22 -7.78
CA GLU A 22 1.07 -4.24 -7.07
C GLU A 22 -0.33 -3.75 -6.69
N ILE A 23 -0.47 -2.51 -6.22
CA ILE A 23 -1.76 -1.88 -5.93
C ILE A 23 -2.61 -1.79 -7.21
N THR A 24 -2.00 -1.37 -8.32
CA THR A 24 -2.69 -1.23 -9.61
C THR A 24 -3.16 -2.57 -10.16
N ALA A 25 -2.34 -3.62 -10.02
CA ALA A 25 -2.67 -4.99 -10.42
C ALA A 25 -3.70 -5.67 -9.49
N THR A 26 -3.87 -5.15 -8.27
CA THR A 26 -4.83 -5.68 -7.32
C THR A 26 -6.22 -5.14 -7.62
N HIS A 27 -7.15 -6.07 -7.85
CA HIS A 27 -8.55 -5.74 -8.08
C HIS A 27 -9.42 -6.41 -7.03
N LEU A 28 -9.96 -5.59 -6.14
CA LEU A 28 -10.91 -6.01 -5.12
C LEU A 28 -12.30 -6.00 -5.73
N PHE A 29 -12.78 -7.15 -6.15
CA PHE A 29 -14.15 -7.33 -6.63
C PHE A 29 -14.95 -8.17 -5.65
N VAL A 30 -16.15 -7.72 -5.34
CA VAL A 30 -17.14 -8.51 -4.62
C VAL A 30 -18.12 -9.04 -5.65
N TRP A 31 -18.32 -10.35 -5.70
CA TRP A 31 -19.31 -10.95 -6.60
C TRP A 31 -20.58 -11.28 -5.83
N THR A 32 -21.72 -10.94 -6.43
CA THR A 32 -23.07 -11.17 -5.89
C THR A 32 -23.97 -11.76 -6.97
N LEU A 33 -25.19 -12.15 -6.61
CA LEU A 33 -26.23 -12.50 -7.56
C LEU A 33 -27.21 -11.35 -7.75
N LEU A 34 -27.57 -11.11 -9.01
CA LEU A 34 -28.75 -10.32 -9.36
C LEU A 34 -30.04 -11.08 -9.03
N PRO A 35 -31.17 -10.37 -8.84
CA PRO A 35 -32.48 -10.99 -8.74
C PRO A 35 -32.80 -11.93 -9.91
N SER A 36 -32.33 -11.59 -11.12
CA SER A 36 -32.44 -12.42 -12.33
C SER A 36 -31.63 -13.72 -12.29
N GLY A 37 -30.78 -13.93 -11.28
CA GLY A 37 -29.88 -15.08 -11.17
C GLY A 37 -28.54 -14.94 -11.91
N GLY A 38 -28.30 -13.81 -12.56
CA GLY A 38 -27.00 -13.44 -13.14
C GLY A 38 -25.96 -13.10 -12.07
N LEU A 39 -24.68 -13.25 -12.40
CA LEU A 39 -23.58 -12.77 -11.55
C LEU A 39 -23.38 -11.28 -11.78
N GLN A 40 -23.19 -10.54 -10.69
CA GLN A 40 -22.76 -9.14 -10.71
C GLN A 40 -21.46 -9.01 -9.92
N SER A 41 -20.66 -8.00 -10.25
CA SER A 41 -19.47 -7.64 -9.49
C SER A 41 -19.43 -6.16 -9.17
N THR A 42 -19.01 -5.84 -7.95
CA THR A 42 -18.76 -4.46 -7.50
C THR A 42 -17.29 -4.30 -7.18
N LYS A 43 -16.64 -3.27 -7.74
CA LYS A 43 -15.23 -2.95 -7.48
C LYS A 43 -15.10 -2.13 -6.21
N ILE A 44 -14.20 -2.53 -5.31
CA ILE A 44 -13.73 -1.69 -4.20
C ILE A 44 -12.52 -0.90 -4.69
N PRO A 45 -12.59 0.44 -4.72
CA PRO A 45 -11.54 1.26 -5.31
C PRO A 45 -10.29 1.28 -4.42
N LEU A 46 -9.12 1.14 -5.06
CA LEU A 46 -7.80 1.32 -4.45
C LEU A 46 -7.05 2.55 -4.98
N GLY A 47 -7.71 3.40 -5.80
CA GLY A 47 -7.07 4.54 -6.45
C GLY A 47 -6.46 5.55 -5.46
N SER A 48 -7.14 5.80 -4.35
CA SER A 48 -6.63 6.68 -3.28
C SER A 48 -5.38 6.12 -2.59
N VAL A 49 -5.20 4.80 -2.56
CA VAL A 49 -4.01 4.14 -2.00
C VAL A 49 -2.82 4.36 -2.95
N GLY A 50 -2.99 4.05 -4.23
CA GLY A 50 -1.94 4.22 -5.23
C GLY A 50 -1.48 5.68 -5.38
N GLN A 51 -2.43 6.62 -5.28
CA GLN A 51 -2.14 8.06 -5.28
C GLN A 51 -1.26 8.46 -4.09
N LYS A 52 -1.60 8.01 -2.87
CA LYS A 52 -0.80 8.31 -1.67
C LYS A 52 0.62 7.78 -1.75
N VAL A 53 0.80 6.57 -2.29
CA VAL A 53 2.15 5.99 -2.50
C VAL A 53 2.92 6.80 -3.54
N SER A 54 2.26 7.21 -4.63
CA SER A 54 2.89 8.04 -5.67
C SER A 54 3.29 9.41 -5.14
N ASP A 55 2.46 10.04 -4.32
CA ASP A 55 2.76 11.34 -3.72
C ASP A 55 3.87 11.23 -2.66
N ALA A 56 3.88 10.17 -1.84
CA ALA A 56 4.99 9.89 -0.93
C ALA A 56 6.31 9.78 -1.71
N ALA A 57 6.28 9.11 -2.87
CA ALA A 57 7.48 8.96 -3.70
C ALA A 57 7.98 10.29 -4.30
N ARG A 58 7.10 11.27 -4.53
CA ARG A 58 7.49 12.58 -5.06
C ARG A 58 8.12 13.49 -4.02
N ILE A 59 7.75 13.34 -2.75
CA ILE A 59 8.19 14.25 -1.69
C ILE A 59 9.33 13.71 -0.84
N MET A 60 9.68 12.42 -0.94
CA MET A 60 10.65 11.79 -0.03
C MET A 60 12.03 12.45 -0.01
N ASP A 61 12.47 13.03 -1.14
CA ASP A 61 13.76 13.74 -1.22
C ASP A 61 13.73 15.12 -0.54
N ARG A 62 12.53 15.67 -0.32
CA ARG A 62 12.32 17.00 0.28
C ARG A 62 11.87 16.90 1.73
N ASN A 63 11.08 15.88 2.03
CA ASN A 63 10.46 15.66 3.33
C ASN A 63 10.22 14.17 3.55
N LEU A 64 11.26 13.47 4.02
CA LEU A 64 11.22 12.04 4.29
C LEU A 64 10.21 11.68 5.39
N ASP A 65 10.10 12.50 6.43
CA ASP A 65 9.16 12.31 7.52
C ASP A 65 7.71 12.29 7.02
N GLN A 66 7.36 13.27 6.17
CA GLN A 66 6.04 13.33 5.55
C GLN A 66 5.82 12.14 4.60
N ALA A 67 6.83 11.71 3.84
CA ALA A 67 6.73 10.54 2.97
C ALA A 67 6.41 9.25 3.77
N VAL A 68 7.07 9.05 4.92
CA VAL A 68 6.79 7.92 5.84
C VAL A 68 5.35 7.99 6.35
N VAL A 69 4.88 9.16 6.78
CA VAL A 69 3.49 9.35 7.23
C VAL A 69 2.49 9.00 6.12
N MET A 70 2.73 9.46 4.90
CA MET A 70 1.88 9.18 3.74
C MET A 70 1.85 7.69 3.38
N LEU A 71 2.99 7.01 3.46
CA LEU A 71 3.08 5.58 3.18
C LEU A 71 2.35 4.74 4.24
N ASN A 72 2.47 5.11 5.52
CA ASN A 72 1.71 4.48 6.60
C ASN A 72 0.20 4.70 6.42
N ALA A 73 -0.22 5.93 6.08
CA ALA A 73 -1.62 6.23 5.78
C ALA A 73 -2.14 5.42 4.57
N ALA A 74 -1.31 5.21 3.54
CA ALA A 74 -1.65 4.35 2.42
C ALA A 74 -1.80 2.88 2.84
N SER A 75 -0.92 2.37 3.71
CA SER A 75 -1.01 1.00 4.24
C SER A 75 -2.33 0.80 5.01
N VAL A 76 -2.68 1.73 5.90
CA VAL A 76 -3.94 1.66 6.67
C VAL A 76 -5.16 1.74 5.74
N ALA A 77 -5.13 2.60 4.73
CA ALA A 77 -6.19 2.69 3.74
C ALA A 77 -6.35 1.39 2.93
N PHE A 78 -5.24 0.73 2.58
CA PHE A 78 -5.27 -0.57 1.93
C PHE A 78 -5.88 -1.65 2.82
N ASP A 79 -5.45 -1.74 4.09
CA ASP A 79 -6.01 -2.70 5.04
C ASP A 79 -7.52 -2.49 5.27
N THR A 80 -7.95 -1.24 5.34
CA THR A 80 -9.38 -0.88 5.43
C THR A 80 -10.16 -1.36 4.21
N ALA A 81 -9.62 -1.16 3.00
CA ALA A 81 -10.23 -1.63 1.77
C ALA A 81 -10.31 -3.17 1.70
N VAL A 82 -9.26 -3.86 2.18
CA VAL A 82 -9.23 -5.33 2.28
C VAL A 82 -10.27 -5.84 3.28
N GLN A 83 -10.35 -5.25 4.48
CA GLN A 83 -11.36 -5.64 5.48
C GLN A 83 -12.78 -5.44 4.96
N ARG A 84 -13.04 -4.30 4.29
CA ARG A 84 -14.32 -4.04 3.63
C ARG A 84 -14.62 -5.11 2.57
N TRP A 85 -13.63 -5.48 1.76
CA TRP A 85 -13.77 -6.52 0.76
C TRP A 85 -14.10 -7.88 1.38
N GLU A 86 -13.37 -8.28 2.42
CA GLU A 86 -13.61 -9.55 3.12
C GLU A 86 -15.01 -9.60 3.74
N GLY A 87 -15.45 -8.53 4.39
CA GLY A 87 -16.79 -8.43 4.97
C GLY A 87 -17.88 -8.58 3.92
N GLN A 88 -17.77 -7.85 2.80
CA GLN A 88 -18.73 -7.91 1.70
C GLN A 88 -18.71 -9.28 0.99
N ALA A 89 -17.53 -9.88 0.81
CA ALA A 89 -17.38 -11.22 0.22
C ALA A 89 -18.06 -12.28 1.09
N ARG A 90 -17.84 -12.26 2.41
CA ARG A 90 -18.49 -13.16 3.37
C ARG A 90 -20.01 -12.98 3.37
N GLN A 91 -20.48 -11.73 3.43
CA GLN A 91 -21.91 -11.43 3.39
C GLN A 91 -22.57 -11.96 2.11
N SER A 92 -21.91 -11.81 0.96
CA SER A 92 -22.38 -12.37 -0.31
C SER A 92 -22.47 -13.90 -0.25
N GLU A 93 -21.41 -14.56 0.21
CA GLU A 93 -21.37 -16.02 0.36
C GLU A 93 -22.44 -16.55 1.33
N GLU A 94 -22.68 -15.86 2.45
CA GLU A 94 -23.72 -16.22 3.42
C GLU A 94 -25.13 -16.04 2.87
N THR A 95 -25.38 -14.94 2.14
CA THR A 95 -26.65 -14.69 1.47
C THR A 95 -26.96 -15.82 0.48
N LEU A 96 -25.94 -16.28 -0.25
CA LEU A 96 -26.03 -17.38 -1.18
C LEU A 96 -26.20 -18.75 -0.54
N LYS A 97 -25.54 -19.02 0.60
CA LYS A 97 -25.75 -20.24 1.37
C LYS A 97 -27.20 -20.40 1.82
N ARG A 98 -27.86 -19.28 2.17
CA ARG A 98 -29.29 -19.25 2.52
C ARG A 98 -30.21 -19.31 1.31
N SER A 99 -29.68 -19.14 0.10
CA SER A 99 -30.44 -19.25 -1.14
C SER A 99 -30.48 -20.70 -1.63
N ALA A 100 -31.58 -21.13 -2.25
CA ALA A 100 -31.71 -22.46 -2.88
C ALA A 100 -30.88 -22.60 -4.19
N LYS A 101 -29.73 -21.92 -4.31
CA LYS A 101 -28.89 -21.87 -5.53
C LYS A 101 -27.44 -22.34 -5.25
N PRO A 102 -27.22 -23.62 -4.88
CA PRO A 102 -25.92 -24.13 -4.45
C PRO A 102 -24.83 -24.03 -5.55
N GLY A 103 -25.18 -24.20 -6.82
CA GLY A 103 -24.22 -24.06 -7.93
C GLY A 103 -23.63 -22.65 -8.09
N LYS A 104 -24.38 -21.61 -7.68
CA LYS A 104 -23.90 -20.21 -7.74
C LYS A 104 -23.00 -19.86 -6.57
N LEU A 105 -23.22 -20.47 -5.41
CA LEU A 105 -22.34 -20.32 -4.25
C LEU A 105 -20.92 -20.76 -4.59
N GLY A 106 -20.74 -21.94 -5.20
CA GLY A 106 -19.43 -22.43 -5.61
C GLY A 106 -18.71 -21.48 -6.57
N GLN A 107 -19.44 -20.91 -7.54
CA GLN A 107 -18.89 -19.92 -8.49
C GLN A 107 -18.43 -18.63 -7.78
N ILE A 108 -19.21 -18.10 -6.84
CA ILE A 108 -18.87 -16.87 -6.13
C ILE A 108 -17.70 -17.08 -5.16
N VAL A 109 -17.71 -18.18 -4.40
CA VAL A 109 -16.58 -18.56 -3.53
C VAL A 109 -15.30 -18.72 -4.35
N ALA A 110 -15.36 -19.37 -5.51
CA ALA A 110 -14.21 -19.52 -6.39
C ALA A 110 -13.67 -18.16 -6.87
N LYS A 111 -14.55 -17.21 -7.24
CA LYS A 111 -14.12 -15.86 -7.65
C LYS A 111 -13.52 -15.06 -6.49
N HIS A 112 -14.09 -15.10 -5.28
CA HIS A 112 -13.47 -14.47 -4.11
C HIS A 112 -12.11 -15.11 -3.78
N ASN A 113 -11.98 -16.43 -3.92
CA ASN A 113 -10.71 -17.15 -3.73
C ASN A 113 -9.63 -16.77 -4.75
N GLN A 114 -9.99 -16.21 -5.91
CA GLN A 114 -9.00 -15.68 -6.86
C GLN A 114 -8.41 -14.34 -6.40
N VAL A 115 -9.09 -13.61 -5.51
CA VAL A 115 -8.63 -12.32 -4.97
C VAL A 115 -7.72 -12.51 -3.76
N ARG A 116 -8.05 -13.44 -2.84
CA ARG A 116 -7.31 -13.65 -1.57
C ARG A 116 -5.78 -13.78 -1.75
N PRO A 117 -5.26 -14.56 -2.71
CA PRO A 117 -3.81 -14.72 -2.89
C PRO A 117 -3.10 -13.44 -3.33
N ARG A 118 -3.83 -12.47 -3.91
CA ARG A 118 -3.27 -11.20 -4.38
C ARG A 118 -3.04 -10.20 -3.26
N LEU A 119 -3.60 -10.43 -2.07
CA LEU A 119 -3.52 -9.48 -0.96
C LEU A 119 -2.18 -9.55 -0.21
N ALA A 120 -1.64 -10.75 -0.03
CA ALA A 120 -0.40 -10.96 0.71
C ALA A 120 0.83 -10.31 0.04
N PRO A 121 1.01 -10.37 -1.30
CA PRO A 121 2.07 -9.65 -1.99
C PRO A 121 2.04 -8.14 -1.71
N VAL A 122 0.88 -7.49 -1.83
CA VAL A 122 0.75 -6.04 -1.58
C VAL A 122 1.16 -5.68 -0.16
N LYS A 123 0.70 -6.43 0.85
CA LYS A 123 1.09 -6.21 2.26
C LYS A 123 2.60 -6.43 2.48
N SER A 124 3.19 -7.39 1.80
CA SER A 124 4.63 -7.65 1.87
C SER A 124 5.43 -6.48 1.29
N VAL A 125 4.99 -5.94 0.13
CA VAL A 125 5.64 -4.79 -0.50
C VAL A 125 5.44 -3.51 0.31
N PHE A 126 4.27 -3.30 0.93
CA PHE A 126 4.06 -2.20 1.90
C PHE A 126 5.09 -2.24 3.04
N ARG A 127 5.27 -3.41 3.68
CA ARG A 127 6.25 -3.57 4.76
C ARG A 127 7.67 -3.25 4.31
N ARG A 128 8.06 -3.71 3.12
CA ARG A 128 9.38 -3.41 2.54
C ARG A 128 9.55 -1.91 2.30
N ALA A 129 8.58 -1.26 1.65
CA ALA A 129 8.65 0.18 1.37
C ALA A 129 8.73 1.02 2.66
N VAL A 130 7.95 0.66 3.70
CA VAL A 130 8.01 1.34 5.00
C VAL A 130 9.38 1.15 5.65
N SER A 131 9.91 -0.08 5.64
CA SER A 131 11.23 -0.37 6.23
C SER A 131 12.35 0.39 5.52
N THR A 132 12.31 0.49 4.18
CA THR A 132 13.29 1.26 3.40
C THR A 132 13.29 2.74 3.80
N LEU A 133 12.12 3.37 3.90
CA LEU A 133 12.04 4.78 4.29
C LEU A 133 12.44 5.01 5.75
N GLN A 134 12.08 4.10 6.66
CA GLN A 134 12.51 4.18 8.07
C GLN A 134 14.03 4.04 8.22
N ASN A 135 14.66 3.14 7.46
CA ASN A 135 16.11 3.00 7.45
C ASN A 135 16.79 4.27 6.92
N ALA A 136 16.27 4.86 5.85
CA ALA A 136 16.77 6.13 5.33
C ALA A 136 16.64 7.27 6.37
N GLN A 137 15.55 7.28 7.14
CA GLN A 137 15.32 8.28 8.19
C GLN A 137 16.30 8.13 9.35
N ILE A 138 16.61 6.90 9.75
CA ILE A 138 17.62 6.59 10.77
C ILE A 138 19.01 7.04 10.29
N GLU A 139 19.36 6.75 9.05
CA GLU A 139 20.64 7.12 8.46
C GLU A 139 20.80 8.65 8.38
N MET A 140 19.74 9.37 7.98
CA MET A 140 19.73 10.84 7.97
C MET A 140 20.01 11.43 9.35
N ARG A 141 19.28 10.96 10.37
CA ARG A 141 19.49 11.41 11.75
C ARG A 141 20.88 11.09 12.30
N ARG A 142 21.47 9.96 11.88
CA ARG A 142 22.84 9.60 12.27
C ARG A 142 23.85 10.58 11.68
N ARG A 143 23.70 10.97 10.42
CA ARG A 143 24.58 11.96 9.77
C ARG A 143 24.43 13.33 10.41
N ASP A 144 23.20 13.77 10.67
CA ASP A 144 22.93 15.03 11.36
C ASP A 144 23.56 15.07 12.77
N ALA A 145 23.60 13.93 13.47
CA ALA A 145 24.21 13.81 14.80
C ALA A 145 25.76 13.69 14.77
N VAL A 146 26.37 13.33 13.63
CA VAL A 146 27.82 13.20 13.43
C VAL A 146 28.46 14.52 12.96
N VAL A 147 27.71 15.63 12.97
CA VAL A 147 28.25 16.99 12.88
C VAL A 147 28.38 17.61 14.30
N PRO A 148 29.36 17.21 15.14
CA PRO A 148 29.73 17.99 16.32
C PRO A 148 30.73 19.09 15.95
N ASP A 149 30.59 20.22 16.65
CA ASP A 149 31.38 21.46 16.62
C ASP A 149 32.78 21.36 16.01
N ARG A 150 33.04 22.22 15.00
CA ARG A 150 34.42 22.66 14.75
C ARG A 150 34.93 23.31 16.04
N PRO A 151 36.15 23.03 16.50
CA PRO A 151 36.73 23.80 17.58
C PRO A 151 36.81 25.25 17.10
N ASN A 152 36.24 26.18 17.87
CA ASN A 152 36.61 27.59 17.74
C ASN A 152 38.11 27.66 18.06
N ASP A 153 38.92 27.84 17.01
CA ASP A 153 40.29 28.30 17.18
C ASP A 153 40.27 29.67 17.88
N GLU A 154 41.08 29.75 18.93
CA GLU A 154 41.32 30.91 19.81
C GLU A 154 41.74 32.17 19.03
N PRO A 155 41.64 33.33 19.71
CA PRO A 155 42.84 34.13 19.88
C PRO A 155 43.28 34.29 21.35
#